data_AF-A0ABD3XVC0-F1
#
_entry.id   AF-A0ABD3XVC0-F1
#
_cell.length_a   1.000
_cell.length_b   1.000
_cell.length_c   1.000
_cell.angle_alpha   90.00
_cell.angle_beta   90.00
_cell.angle_gamma   90.00
#
_symmetry.space_group_name_H-M   'P 1'
#
loop_
_entity.id
_entity.type
_entity.pdbx_description
1 polymer ?
#
loop_
_entity_poly.entity_id
_entity_poly.type
_entity_poly.pdbx_seq_one_letter_code
_entity_poly.pdbx_strand_id
1 'polypeptide(L)'
;MIQPKHFFQCDRFKKVNSEDVDVFLEEQVNYNTKKKTEGDLKLCIAFLQNEGEQRFREFIPPCDLNQHISHFILSVRKKGGDEFEPLSLRGMISSIDCYNAKFHIVFPS
;
A
#
# COMPACT_ATOMS: atom_id res chain seq x y z
N MET A 1 19.63 47.92 0.50
CA MET A 1 18.44 47.63 -0.32
C MET A 1 18.49 46.15 -0.68
N ILE A 2 17.63 45.33 -0.07
CA ILE A 2 17.61 43.86 -0.29
C ILE A 2 16.49 43.57 -1.28
N GLN A 3 16.82 43.03 -2.46
CA GLN A 3 15.85 42.59 -3.45
C GLN A 3 15.05 41.39 -2.89
N PRO A 4 13.71 41.32 -3.06
CA PRO A 4 12.93 40.21 -2.57
C PRO A 4 13.30 38.93 -3.33
N LYS A 5 13.57 37.87 -2.57
CA LYS A 5 13.82 36.52 -3.08
C LYS A 5 12.62 36.11 -3.92
N HIS A 6 12.77 36.08 -5.24
CA HIS A 6 11.80 35.42 -6.11
C HIS A 6 11.67 33.99 -5.62
N PHE A 7 10.55 33.67 -4.98
CA PHE A 7 10.12 32.28 -4.84
C PHE A 7 10.04 31.74 -6.25
N PHE A 8 10.92 30.79 -6.59
CA PHE A 8 10.85 30.09 -7.86
C PHE A 8 9.51 29.36 -7.91
N GLN A 9 8.53 29.95 -8.59
CA GLN A 9 7.35 29.22 -9.00
C GLN A 9 7.81 28.27 -10.10
N CYS A 10 7.92 27.00 -9.75
CA CYS A 10 8.31 25.96 -10.69
C CYS A 10 7.14 25.71 -11.64
N ASP A 11 7.27 26.07 -12.91
CA ASP A 11 6.27 25.84 -13.96
C ASP A 11 5.89 24.35 -14.13
N ARG A 12 6.68 23.45 -13.56
CA ARG A 12 6.41 22.01 -13.53
C ARG A 12 5.22 21.64 -12.63
N PHE A 13 4.84 22.48 -11.67
CA PHE A 13 3.83 22.15 -10.67
C PHE A 13 2.73 23.21 -10.58
N LYS A 14 1.50 22.80 -10.87
CA LYS A 14 0.30 23.60 -10.62
C LYS A 14 0.04 23.67 -9.11
N LYS A 15 -0.45 24.80 -8.61
CA LYS A 15 -1.01 24.88 -7.25
C LYS A 15 -2.34 24.12 -7.23
N VAL A 16 -2.45 23.16 -6.33
CA VAL A 16 -3.62 22.28 -6.13
C VAL A 16 -4.17 22.57 -4.73
N ASN A 17 -5.50 22.67 -4.58
CA ASN A 17 -6.14 22.83 -3.27
C ASN A 17 -6.51 21.46 -2.66
N SER A 18 -6.99 21.43 -1.40
CA SER A 18 -7.33 20.16 -0.74
C SER A 18 -8.47 19.43 -1.43
N GLU A 19 -9.47 20.16 -1.94
CA GLU A 19 -10.64 19.58 -2.60
C GLU A 19 -10.28 18.92 -3.94
N ASP A 20 -9.36 19.50 -4.71
CA ASP A 20 -8.81 18.93 -5.94
C ASP A 20 -8.06 17.62 -5.66
N VAL A 21 -7.37 17.53 -4.50
CA VAL A 21 -6.69 16.32 -4.07
C VAL A 21 -7.70 15.23 -3.73
N ASP A 22 -8.74 15.57 -2.96
CA ASP A 22 -9.76 14.60 -2.54
C ASP A 22 -10.55 14.05 -3.75
N VAL A 23 -10.99 14.94 -4.67
CA VAL A 23 -11.66 14.53 -5.91
C VAL A 23 -10.76 13.66 -6.77
N PHE A 24 -9.49 14.02 -6.93
CA PHE A 24 -8.54 13.20 -7.69
C PHE A 24 -8.35 11.82 -7.04
N LEU A 25 -8.22 11.76 -5.71
CA LEU A 25 -8.08 10.49 -5.00
C LEU A 25 -9.32 9.60 -5.22
N GLU A 26 -10.53 10.16 -5.15
CA GLU A 26 -11.78 9.46 -5.42
C GLU A 26 -11.87 8.94 -6.86
N GLU A 27 -11.54 9.78 -7.85
CA GLU A 27 -11.55 9.43 -9.28
C GLU A 27 -10.51 8.36 -9.63
N GLN A 28 -9.35 8.38 -8.95
CA GLN A 28 -8.28 7.40 -9.16
C GLN A 28 -8.48 6.09 -8.39
N VAL A 29 -9.56 5.94 -7.61
CA VAL A 29 -9.94 4.62 -7.06
C VAL A 29 -10.50 3.77 -8.20
N ASN A 30 -9.61 3.22 -9.03
CA ASN A 30 -9.98 2.22 -10.01
C ASN A 30 -10.56 1.00 -9.27
N TYR A 31 -11.85 0.73 -9.49
CA TYR A 31 -12.58 -0.37 -8.86
C TYR A 31 -11.87 -1.71 -9.01
N ASN A 32 -11.24 -1.95 -10.16
CA ASN A 32 -10.49 -3.19 -10.41
C ASN A 32 -9.22 -3.27 -9.54
N THR A 33 -8.52 -2.15 -9.36
CA THR A 33 -7.35 -2.06 -8.48
C THR A 33 -7.73 -2.24 -7.01
N LYS A 34 -8.87 -1.67 -6.59
CA LYS A 34 -9.42 -1.86 -5.24
C LYS A 34 -9.76 -3.32 -4.99
N LYS A 35 -10.50 -3.96 -5.90
CA LYS A 35 -10.90 -5.36 -5.78
C LYS A 35 -9.70 -6.32 -5.76
N LYS A 36 -8.69 -6.07 -6.60
CA LYS A 36 -7.43 -6.84 -6.57
C LYS A 36 -6.74 -6.70 -5.22
N THR A 37 -6.57 -5.45 -4.77
CA THR A 37 -5.90 -5.15 -3.49
C THR A 37 -6.64 -5.81 -2.32
N GLU A 38 -7.96 -5.73 -2.27
CA GLU A 38 -8.77 -6.42 -1.26
C GLU A 38 -8.60 -7.95 -1.29
N GLY A 39 -8.52 -8.54 -2.49
CA GLY A 39 -8.26 -9.97 -2.66
C GLY A 39 -6.89 -10.39 -2.11
N ASP A 40 -5.84 -9.66 -2.50
CA ASP A 40 -4.47 -9.92 -2.07
C ASP A 40 -4.33 -9.75 -0.54
N LEU A 41 -5.01 -8.74 0.01
CA LEU A 41 -5.05 -8.50 1.45
C LEU A 41 -5.75 -9.61 2.22
N LYS A 42 -6.87 -10.12 1.72
CA LYS A 42 -7.57 -11.25 2.34
C LYS A 42 -6.67 -12.49 2.42
N LEU A 43 -5.90 -12.76 1.37
CA LEU A 43 -4.91 -13.84 1.36
C LEU A 43 -3.82 -13.62 2.41
N CYS A 44 -3.27 -12.41 2.49
CA CYS A 44 -2.25 -12.07 3.48
C CYS A 44 -2.77 -12.17 4.93
N ILE A 45 -3.98 -11.68 5.20
CA ILE A 45 -4.61 -11.77 6.53
C ILE A 45 -4.87 -13.23 6.91
N ALA A 46 -5.38 -14.05 5.98
CA ALA A 46 -5.59 -15.48 6.22
C ALA A 46 -4.27 -16.21 6.52
N PHE A 47 -3.19 -15.85 5.83
CA PHE A 47 -1.85 -16.37 6.12
C PHE A 47 -1.40 -16.01 7.55
N LEU A 48 -1.50 -14.74 7.94
CA LEU A 48 -1.12 -14.29 9.29
C LEU A 48 -1.89 -15.04 10.39
N GLN A 49 -3.20 -15.22 10.20
CA GLN A 49 -4.03 -15.98 11.14
C GLN A 49 -3.59 -17.44 11.24
N ASN A 50 -3.19 -18.06 10.11
CA ASN A 50 -2.70 -19.44 10.09
C ASN A 50 -1.34 -19.57 10.81
N GLU A 51 -0.48 -18.55 10.74
CA GLU A 51 0.78 -18.48 11.49
C GLU A 51 0.56 -18.16 12.99
N GLY A 52 -0.70 -17.97 13.42
CA GLY A 52 -1.03 -17.64 14.81
C GLY A 52 -0.75 -16.19 15.19
N GLU A 53 -0.60 -15.28 14.22
CA GLU A 53 -0.47 -13.85 14.48
C GLU A 53 -1.83 -13.28 14.91
N GLN A 54 -1.92 -12.91 16.19
CA GLN A 54 -3.14 -12.37 16.81
C GLN A 54 -3.11 -10.85 16.98
N ARG A 55 -1.96 -10.20 16.76
CA ARG A 55 -1.86 -8.75 16.83
C ARG A 55 -2.70 -8.13 15.72
N PHE A 56 -3.39 -7.03 16.01
CA PHE A 56 -3.91 -6.21 14.92
C PHE A 56 -2.73 -5.72 14.07
N ARG A 57 -2.96 -5.63 12.76
CA ARG A 57 -1.92 -5.29 11.78
C ARG A 57 -1.15 -4.02 12.14
N GLU A 58 -1.85 -3.03 12.70
CA GLU A 58 -1.33 -1.73 13.12
C GLU A 58 -0.31 -1.83 14.28
N PHE A 59 -0.32 -2.94 15.03
CA PHE A 59 0.60 -3.20 16.14
C PHE A 59 1.69 -4.23 15.78
N ILE A 60 1.76 -4.68 14.52
CA ILE A 60 2.86 -5.53 14.07
C ILE A 60 4.07 -4.62 13.79
N PRO A 61 5.22 -4.81 14.48
CA PRO A 61 6.42 -4.05 14.21
C PRO A 61 6.86 -4.18 12.74
N PRO A 62 7.46 -3.15 12.12
CA PRO A 62 7.89 -3.21 10.73
C PRO A 62 8.81 -4.38 10.40
N CYS A 63 9.68 -4.77 11.33
CA CYS A 63 10.58 -5.91 11.17
C CYS A 63 9.81 -7.24 11.07
N ASP A 64 8.92 -7.49 12.04
CA ASP A 64 8.05 -8.67 12.07
C ASP A 64 7.14 -8.71 10.84
N LEU A 65 6.59 -7.56 10.44
CA LEU A 65 5.73 -7.46 9.26
C LEU A 65 6.49 -7.83 7.97
N ASN A 66 7.73 -7.35 7.82
CA ASN A 66 8.57 -7.69 6.68
C ASN A 66 8.89 -9.20 6.63
N GLN A 67 9.13 -9.82 7.78
CA GLN A 67 9.32 -11.26 7.86
C GLN A 67 8.06 -12.02 7.46
N HIS A 68 6.90 -11.63 7.99
CA HIS A 68 5.60 -12.21 7.63
C HIS A 68 5.30 -12.08 6.13
N ILE A 69 5.55 -10.92 5.53
CA ILE A 69 5.37 -10.71 4.09
C ILE A 69 6.34 -11.60 3.29
N SER A 70 7.59 -11.73 3.73
CA SER A 70 8.57 -12.60 3.06
C SER A 70 8.10 -14.06 3.08
N HIS A 71 7.64 -14.56 4.22
CA HIS A 71 7.11 -15.92 4.35
C HIS A 71 5.84 -16.11 3.52
N PHE A 72 4.93 -15.13 3.53
CA PHE A 72 3.73 -15.13 2.71
C PHE A 72 4.07 -15.26 1.22
N ILE A 73 4.98 -14.43 0.69
CA ILE A 73 5.34 -14.46 -0.74
C ILE A 73 6.00 -15.78 -1.14
N LEU A 74 6.80 -16.39 -0.26
CA LEU A 74 7.43 -17.68 -0.52
C LEU A 74 6.42 -18.84 -0.48
N SER A 75 5.41 -18.75 0.37
CA SER A 75 4.44 -19.83 0.61
C SER A 75 3.18 -19.75 -0.25
N VAL A 76 2.79 -18.56 -0.71
CA VAL A 76 1.52 -18.37 -1.42
C VAL A 76 1.51 -19.12 -2.74
N ARG A 77 0.42 -19.83 -3.02
CA ARG A 77 0.20 -20.62 -4.25
C ARG A 77 -1.19 -20.37 -4.81
N LYS A 78 -1.35 -20.57 -6.12
CA LYS A 78 -2.65 -20.47 -6.80
C LYS A 78 -3.58 -21.58 -6.29
N LYS A 79 -4.89 -21.40 -6.51
CA LYS A 79 -5.86 -22.48 -6.30
C LYS A 79 -5.55 -23.62 -7.26
N GLY A 80 -4.97 -24.70 -6.74
CA GLY A 80 -4.42 -25.82 -7.53
C GLY A 80 -2.98 -26.19 -7.14
N GLY A 81 -2.29 -25.33 -6.40
CA GLY A 81 -0.91 -25.58 -5.92
C GLY A 81 0.18 -24.97 -6.80
N ASP A 82 -0.16 -24.49 -8.00
CA ASP A 82 0.79 -23.85 -8.91
C ASP A 82 1.37 -22.55 -8.35
N GLU A 83 2.59 -22.23 -8.77
CA GLU A 83 3.26 -21.00 -8.38
C GLU A 83 2.66 -19.76 -9.06
N PHE A 84 2.73 -18.64 -8.38
CA PHE A 84 2.42 -17.34 -8.97
C PHE A 84 3.59 -16.85 -9.83
N GLU A 85 3.25 -16.15 -10.91
CA GLU A 85 4.26 -15.47 -11.71
C GLU A 85 4.97 -14.39 -10.88
N PRO A 86 6.26 -14.11 -11.12
CA PRO A 86 7.00 -13.08 -10.38
C PRO A 86 6.33 -11.70 -10.40
N LEU A 87 5.66 -11.35 -11.50
CA LEU A 87 4.91 -10.08 -11.60
C LEU A 87 3.66 -10.07 -10.72
N SER A 88 2.97 -11.21 -10.58
CA SER A 88 1.82 -11.32 -9.69
C SER A 88 2.24 -11.15 -8.23
N LEU A 89 3.35 -11.80 -7.83
CA LEU A 89 3.91 -11.66 -6.48
C LEU A 89 4.33 -10.21 -6.18
N ARG A 90 5.02 -9.55 -7.12
CA ARG A 90 5.32 -8.11 -7.00
C ARG A 90 4.05 -7.27 -6.85
N GLY A 91 3.02 -7.59 -7.62
CA GLY A 91 1.72 -6.93 -7.50
C GLY A 91 1.05 -7.11 -6.14
N MET A 92 1.22 -8.27 -5.48
CA MET A 92 0.71 -8.50 -4.13
C MET A 92 1.48 -7.68 -3.09
N ILE A 93 2.81 -7.63 -3.18
CA ILE A 93 3.66 -6.79 -2.33
C ILE A 93 3.21 -5.33 -2.44
N SER A 94 3.08 -4.81 -3.66
CA SER A 94 2.62 -3.43 -3.87
C SER A 94 1.22 -3.17 -3.30
N SER A 95 0.30 -4.15 -3.40
CA SER A 95 -1.03 -4.04 -2.78
C SER A 95 -0.96 -3.99 -1.26
N ILE A 96 -0.08 -4.76 -0.64
CA ILE A 96 0.16 -4.75 0.82
C ILE A 96 0.79 -3.43 1.26
N ASP A 97 1.84 -2.97 0.57
CA ASP A 97 2.55 -1.72 0.89
C ASP A 97 1.64 -0.50 0.74
N CYS A 98 0.88 -0.40 -0.36
CA CYS A 98 -0.09 0.67 -0.56
C CYS A 98 -1.16 0.68 0.54
N TYR A 99 -1.60 -0.49 1.02
CA TYR A 99 -2.53 -0.55 2.12
C TYR A 99 -1.88 -0.04 3.40
N ASN A 100 -0.67 -0.49 3.75
CA ASN A 100 0.05 -0.05 4.96
C ASN A 100 0.33 1.46 4.94
N ALA A 101 0.72 2.02 3.79
CA ALA A 101 0.95 3.44 3.62
C ALA A 101 -0.31 4.28 3.89
N LYS A 102 -1.50 3.78 3.55
CA LYS A 102 -2.75 4.47 3.89
C LYS A 102 -2.97 4.61 5.40
N PHE A 103 -2.54 3.64 6.23
CA PHE A 103 -2.64 3.77 7.69
C PHE A 103 -1.67 4.81 8.24
N HIS A 104 -0.43 4.84 7.74
CA HIS A 104 0.55 5.85 8.14
C HIS A 104 0.19 7.27 7.68
N ILE A 105 -0.59 7.42 6.60
CA ILE A 105 -1.09 8.73 6.15
C ILE A 105 -2.31 9.17 6.96
N VAL A 106 -3.15 8.25 7.42
CA VAL A 106 -4.39 8.56 8.16
C VAL A 106 -4.14 8.74 9.67
N PHE A 107 -3.12 8.09 10.23
CA PHE A 107 -2.70 8.25 11.63
C PHE A 107 -1.22 8.65 11.69
N PRO A 108 -0.91 9.96 11.59
CA PRO A 108 0.46 10.43 11.84
C PRO A 108 0.81 10.20 13.31
N SER A 109 2.05 9.76 13.53
CA SER A 109 2.67 9.50 14.85
C SER A 109 2.79 10.75 15.71
#